data_AF-A0A6B3H074-F1
#
_entry.id   AF-A0A6B3H074-F1
#
_cell.length_a   1.000
_cell.length_b   1.000
_cell.length_c   1.000
_cell.angle_alpha   90.00
_cell.angle_beta   90.00
_cell.angle_gamma   90.00
#
_symmetry.space_group_name_H-M   'P 1'
#
loop_
_entity.id
_entity.type
_entity.pdbx_description
1 polymer ?
#
loop_
_entity_poly.entity_id
_entity_poly.type
_entity_poly.pdbx_seq_one_letter_code
_entity_poly.pdbx_strand_id
1 'polypeptide(L)'
;PEPPLRAPGSFDLLGALGLSLGLVLLLLPVTKGSDWGWTSAPTLGLLGASVATLLLWGLFELRTPAPLVDLRTTARREVLLTNLASIMVGVAFYAVSLVLPQLLQL
;
A
#
# COMPACT_ATOMS: atom_id res chain seq x y z
N PRO A 1 14.06 26.32 29.18
CA PRO A 1 14.33 26.52 27.73
C PRO A 1 13.73 25.36 26.95
N GLU A 2 12.55 25.58 26.36
CA GLU A 2 11.94 24.60 25.46
C GLU A 2 12.74 24.60 24.15
N PRO A 3 13.15 23.43 23.62
CA PRO A 3 13.84 23.38 22.34
C PRO A 3 12.90 23.92 21.24
N PRO A 4 13.37 24.77 20.32
CA PRO A 4 12.57 25.16 19.17
C PRO A 4 12.49 23.97 18.20
N LEU A 5 11.59 23.04 18.47
CA LEU A 5 11.25 21.93 17.57
C LEU A 5 10.30 22.44 16.48
N ARG A 6 10.84 23.26 15.58
CA ARG A 6 10.26 23.44 14.25
C ARG A 6 11.28 22.94 13.26
N ALA A 7 11.25 21.64 13.01
CA ALA A 7 11.85 21.12 11.80
C ALA A 7 11.10 21.78 10.62
N PRO A 8 11.78 22.51 9.72
CA PRO A 8 11.15 23.00 8.50
C PRO A 8 10.90 21.78 7.61
N GLY A 9 9.79 21.09 7.83
CA GLY A 9 9.35 19.99 7.00
C GLY A 9 8.83 20.55 5.68
N SER A 10 9.67 20.59 4.65
CA SER A 10 9.21 20.81 3.28
C SER A 10 8.30 19.64 2.90
N PHE A 11 7.07 19.94 2.53
CA PHE A 11 6.12 18.92 2.05
C PHE A 11 6.65 18.29 0.76
N ASP A 12 6.88 16.98 0.76
CA ASP A 12 7.33 16.25 -0.42
C ASP A 12 6.16 15.92 -1.34
N LEU A 13 5.80 16.90 -2.18
CA LEU A 13 4.74 16.77 -3.18
C LEU A 13 5.08 15.67 -4.21
N LEU A 14 6.36 15.49 -4.54
CA LEU A 14 6.78 14.51 -5.53
C LEU A 14 6.65 13.09 -4.97
N GLY A 15 7.05 12.89 -3.72
CA GLY A 15 6.84 11.68 -2.96
C GLY A 15 5.35 11.35 -2.83
N ALA A 16 4.50 12.34 -2.53
CA ALA A 16 3.06 12.15 -2.44
C ALA A 16 2.43 11.72 -3.77
N LEU A 17 2.83 12.35 -4.88
CA LEU A 17 2.34 11.99 -6.22
C LEU A 17 2.80 10.58 -6.63
N GLY A 18 4.06 10.24 -6.37
CA GLY A 18 4.60 8.91 -6.69
C GLY A 18 3.88 7.80 -5.93
N LEU A 19 3.67 7.98 -4.62
CA LEU A 19 2.91 7.05 -3.79
C LEU A 19 1.46 6.93 -4.26
N SER A 20 0.80 8.06 -4.53
CA SER A 20 -0.59 8.09 -4.99
C SER A 20 -0.73 7.33 -6.32
N LEU A 21 0.17 7.56 -7.27
CA LEU A 21 0.18 6.87 -8.55
C LEU A 21 0.41 5.36 -8.37
N GLY A 22 1.37 4.97 -7.54
CA GLY A 22 1.63 3.56 -7.23
C GLY A 22 0.43 2.86 -6.62
N LEU A 23 -0.27 3.51 -5.67
CA LEU A 23 -1.48 2.98 -5.07
C LEU A 23 -2.63 2.86 -6.07
N VAL A 24 -2.82 3.83 -6.96
CA VAL A 24 -3.85 3.75 -8.02
C VAL A 24 -3.56 2.56 -8.95
N LEU A 25 -2.31 2.40 -9.39
CA LEU A 25 -1.90 1.28 -10.24
C LEU A 25 -2.06 -0.08 -9.55
N LEU A 26 -1.98 -0.14 -8.22
CA LEU A 26 -2.18 -1.36 -7.44
C LEU A 26 -3.67 -1.67 -7.22
N LEU A 27 -4.43 -0.68 -6.74
CA LEU A 27 -5.79 -0.88 -6.26
C LEU A 27 -6.80 -1.02 -7.40
N LEU A 28 -6.56 -0.37 -8.53
CA LEU A 28 -7.42 -0.46 -9.71
C LEU A 28 -7.56 -1.91 -10.22
N PRO A 29 -6.47 -2.64 -10.55
CA PRO A 29 -6.57 -4.03 -10.99
C PRO A 29 -7.02 -4.98 -9.88
N VAL A 30 -6.78 -4.67 -8.60
CA VAL A 30 -7.33 -5.48 -7.49
C VAL A 30 -8.86 -5.35 -7.42
N THR A 31 -9.37 -4.13 -7.63
CA THR A 31 -10.81 -3.85 -7.59
C THR A 31 -11.52 -4.36 -8.85
N LYS A 32 -10.89 -4.21 -10.01
CA LYS A 32 -11.44 -4.58 -11.32
C LYS A 32 -10.97 -5.92 -11.87
N GLY A 33 -10.11 -6.64 -11.16
CA GLY A 33 -9.57 -7.93 -11.58
C GLY A 33 -10.64 -9.00 -11.76
N SER A 34 -11.72 -8.94 -10.98
CA SER A 34 -12.87 -9.83 -11.17
C SER A 34 -13.65 -9.53 -12.47
N ASP A 35 -13.72 -8.26 -12.87
CA ASP A 35 -14.44 -7.81 -14.08
C ASP A 35 -13.59 -8.04 -15.35
N TRP A 36 -12.31 -7.71 -15.28
CA TRP A 36 -11.38 -7.76 -16.42
C TRP A 36 -10.67 -9.10 -16.58
N GLY A 37 -10.76 -9.96 -15.57
CA GLY A 37 -9.98 -11.18 -15.47
C GLY A 37 -8.56 -10.93 -14.95
N TRP A 38 -8.11 -11.78 -14.05
CA TRP A 38 -6.80 -11.70 -13.40
C TRP A 38 -5.62 -11.97 -14.35
N THR A 39 -5.86 -12.73 -15.41
CA THR A 39 -4.85 -13.10 -16.41
C THR A 39 -4.84 -12.18 -17.63
N SER A 40 -5.70 -11.16 -17.66
CA SER A 40 -5.78 -10.25 -18.80
C SER A 40 -4.56 -9.32 -18.85
N ALA A 41 -4.17 -8.95 -20.07
CA ALA A 41 -3.09 -8.01 -20.32
C ALA A 41 -3.21 -6.69 -19.51
N PRO A 42 -4.37 -6.02 -19.41
CA PRO A 42 -4.48 -4.79 -18.61
C PRO A 42 -4.25 -5.03 -17.12
N THR A 43 -4.78 -6.11 -16.53
CA THR A 43 -4.60 -6.43 -15.11
C THR A 43 -3.12 -6.69 -14.81
N LEU A 44 -2.48 -7.56 -15.58
CA LEU A 44 -1.07 -7.88 -15.40
C LEU A 44 -0.15 -6.68 -15.67
N GLY A 45 -0.49 -5.86 -16.68
CA GLY A 45 0.23 -4.62 -16.99
C GLY A 45 0.18 -3.60 -15.86
N LEU A 46 -1.01 -3.38 -15.28
CA LEU A 46 -1.19 -2.48 -14.14
C LEU A 46 -0.48 -2.97 -12.88
N LEU A 47 -0.55 -4.27 -12.59
CA LEU A 47 0.18 -4.86 -11.46
C LEU A 47 1.70 -4.74 -11.65
N GLY A 48 2.21 -5.02 -12.86
CA GLY A 48 3.62 -4.83 -13.19
C GLY A 48 4.05 -3.37 -13.06
N ALA A 49 3.26 -2.44 -13.60
CA ALA A 49 3.51 -1.01 -13.51
C ALA A 49 3.47 -0.50 -12.06
N SER A 50 2.57 -1.02 -11.23
CA SER A 50 2.50 -0.74 -9.80
C SER A 50 3.79 -1.15 -9.10
N VAL A 51 4.27 -2.38 -9.31
CA VAL A 51 5.53 -2.87 -8.72
C VAL A 51 6.69 -1.98 -9.15
N ALA A 52 6.82 -1.70 -10.45
CA ALA A 52 7.89 -0.84 -10.96
C ALA A 52 7.84 0.57 -10.35
N THR A 53 6.65 1.18 -10.29
CA THR A 53 6.44 2.53 -9.76
C THR A 53 6.76 2.60 -8.27
N LEU A 54 6.26 1.66 -7.46
CA LEU A 54 6.50 1.63 -6.01
C LEU A 54 7.97 1.34 -5.68
N LEU A 55 8.66 0.51 -6.46
CA LEU A 55 10.10 0.27 -6.28
C LEU A 55 10.93 1.52 -6.63
N LEU A 56 10.66 2.15 -7.78
CA LEU A 56 11.35 3.37 -8.19
C LEU A 56 11.09 4.51 -7.20
N TRP A 57 9.84 4.66 -6.76
CA TRP A 57 9.45 5.61 -5.73
C TRP A 57 10.15 5.32 -4.41
N GLY A 58 10.16 4.06 -3.95
CA GLY A 58 10.84 3.69 -2.71
C GLY A 58 12.35 3.96 -2.75
N LEU A 59 13.01 3.71 -3.88
CA LEU A 59 14.43 4.05 -4.08
C LEU A 59 14.68 5.56 -4.10
N PHE A 60 13.75 6.34 -4.67
CA PHE A 60 13.80 7.80 -4.65
C PHE A 60 13.65 8.32 -3.22
N GLU A 61 12.63 7.86 -2.50
CA GLU A 61 12.31 8.26 -1.14
C GLU A 61 13.44 7.95 -0.15
N LEU A 62 14.12 6.81 -0.32
CA LEU A 62 15.29 6.42 0.48
C LEU A 62 16.50 7.34 0.30
N ARG A 63 16.53 8.13 -0.79
CA ARG A 63 17.59 9.10 -1.08
C ARG A 63 17.19 10.53 -0.73
N THR A 64 15.91 10.79 -0.48
CA THR A 64 15.38 12.12 -0.15
C THR A 64 15.67 12.45 1.32
N PRO A 65 16.22 13.64 1.63
CA PRO A 65 16.59 14.02 3.00
C PRO A 65 15.39 14.29 3.93
N ALA A 66 14.20 14.54 3.37
CA ALA A 66 12.95 14.72 4.10
C ALA A 66 11.82 13.88 3.44
N PRO A 67 11.82 12.56 3.63
CA PRO A 67 10.84 11.68 2.99
C PRO A 67 9.45 11.88 3.60
N LEU A 68 8.42 11.83 2.75
CA LEU A 68 7.01 11.77 3.12
C LEU A 68 6.70 10.51 3.93
N VAL A 69 7.27 9.36 3.53
CA VAL A 69 7.17 8.10 4.26
C VAL A 69 8.56 7.61 4.58
N ASP A 70 8.90 7.55 5.86
CA ASP A 70 10.16 6.97 6.31
C ASP A 70 10.11 5.44 6.18
N LEU A 71 10.40 4.95 4.97
CA LEU A 71 10.38 3.53 4.63
C LEU A 71 11.27 2.68 5.55
N ARG A 72 12.30 3.28 6.17
CA ARG A 72 13.17 2.59 7.13
C ARG A 72 12.44 2.25 8.43
N THR A 73 11.50 3.09 8.87
CA THR A 73 10.67 2.79 10.05
C THR A 73 9.48 1.92 9.68
N THR A 74 8.87 2.11 8.51
CA THR A 74 7.77 1.24 8.02
C THR A 74 8.22 -0.21 7.76
N ALA A 75 9.47 -0.41 7.32
CA ALA A 75 10.04 -1.75 7.08
C ALA A 75 10.59 -2.42 8.36
N ARG A 76 10.50 -1.79 9.53
CA ARG A 76 10.87 -2.44 10.80
C ARG A 76 9.96 -3.63 11.04
N ARG A 77 10.56 -4.74 11.47
CA ARG A 77 9.89 -6.04 11.64
C ARG A 77 8.66 -5.93 12.54
N GLU A 78 8.72 -5.10 13.58
CA GLU A 78 7.62 -4.87 14.51
C GLU A 78 6.42 -4.26 13.79
N VAL A 79 6.63 -3.20 13.01
CA VAL A 79 5.58 -2.50 12.25
C VAL A 79 5.03 -3.38 11.14
N LEU A 80 5.90 -4.13 10.44
CA LEU A 80 5.50 -5.04 9.38
C LEU A 80 4.62 -6.17 9.91
N LEU A 81 5.02 -6.79 11.03
CA LEU A 81 4.23 -7.87 11.66
C LEU A 81 2.88 -7.37 12.14
N THR A 82 2.81 -6.17 12.74
CA THR A 82 1.53 -5.57 13.14
C THR A 82 0.64 -5.27 11.93
N ASN A 83 1.18 -4.70 10.85
CA ASN A 83 0.40 -4.47 9.63
C ASN A 83 -0.09 -5.77 8.99
N LEU A 84 0.77 -6.79 8.93
CA LEU A 84 0.40 -8.10 8.41
C LEU A 84 -0.69 -8.75 9.26
N ALA A 85 -0.59 -8.66 10.59
CA ALA A 85 -1.63 -9.12 11.50
C ALA A 85 -2.97 -8.41 11.23
N SER A 86 -2.96 -7.08 11.06
CA SER A 86 -4.17 -6.32 10.71
C SER A 86 -4.79 -6.77 9.38
N ILE A 87 -3.98 -7.04 8.35
CA ILE A 87 -4.46 -7.57 7.06
C ILE A 87 -5.07 -8.96 7.26
N MET A 88 -4.39 -9.86 7.99
CA MET A 88 -4.90 -11.21 8.26
C MET A 88 -6.22 -11.19 9.04
N VAL A 89 -6.34 -10.30 10.03
CA VAL A 89 -7.60 -10.09 10.76
C VAL A 89 -8.71 -9.63 9.81
N GLY A 90 -8.43 -8.68 8.92
CA GLY A 90 -9.40 -8.22 7.92
C GLY A 90 -9.86 -9.34 6.96
N VAL A 91 -8.91 -10.16 6.48
CA VAL A 91 -9.21 -11.32 5.63
C VAL A 91 -10.06 -12.35 6.37
N ALA A 92 -9.69 -12.69 7.61
CA ALA A 92 -10.44 -13.62 8.45
C ALA A 92 -11.86 -13.11 8.72
N PHE A 93 -12.00 -11.82 9.03
CA PHE A 93 -13.29 -11.18 9.23
C PHE A 93 -14.18 -11.26 7.98
N TYR A 94 -13.65 -10.91 6.81
CA TYR A 94 -14.38 -11.00 5.55
C TYR A 94 -14.80 -12.44 5.23
N ALA A 95 -13.89 -13.40 5.43
CA ALA A 95 -14.18 -14.82 5.23
C ALA A 95 -15.32 -15.30 6.13
N VAL A 96 -15.29 -14.99 7.44
CA VAL A 96 -16.36 -15.34 8.38
C VAL A 96 -17.69 -14.69 7.97
N SER A 97 -17.66 -13.41 7.59
CA SER A 97 -18.84 -12.67 7.14
C SER A 97 -19.50 -13.26 5.90
N LEU A 98 -18.77 -13.99 5.06
CA LEU A 98 -19.25 -14.53 3.80
C LEU A 98 -19.62 -16.02 3.92
N VAL A 99 -18.79 -16.80 4.61
CA VAL A 99 -18.96 -18.25 4.80
C VAL A 99 -20.11 -18.56 5.76
N LEU A 100 -20.26 -17.81 6.86
CA LEU A 100 -21.32 -18.11 7.85
C LEU A 100 -22.73 -17.99 7.25
N PRO A 101 -23.10 -16.91 6.52
CA PRO A 101 -24.38 -16.86 5.82
C PRO A 101 -24.54 -17.98 4.78
N GLN A 102 -23.50 -18.32 4.02
CA GLN A 102 -23.56 -19.40 3.04
C GLN A 102 -23.87 -20.77 3.68
N LEU A 103 -23.27 -21.07 4.84
CA LEU A 103 -23.53 -22.32 5.56
C LEU A 103 -24.95 -22.40 6.13
N LEU A 104 -25.55 -21.27 6.52
CA LEU A 104 -26.93 -21.22 7.01
C LEU A 104 -27.97 -21.25 5.88
N GLN A 105 -27.54 -20.93 4.65
CA GLN A 105 -28.37 -20.96 3.44
C GLN A 105 -28.35 -22.32 2.73
N LEU A 106 -27.42 -23.21 3.08
CA LEU A 106 -27.36 -24.61 2.65
C LEU A 106 -28.24 -25.50 3.54
#